data_AF-A0A2N6BGC4-F1
#
_entry.id   AF-A0A2N6BGC4-F1
#
_cell.length_a   1.000
_cell.length_b   1.000
_cell.length_c   1.000
_cell.angle_alpha   90.00
_cell.angle_beta   90.00
_cell.angle_gamma   90.00
#
_symmetry.space_group_name_H-M   'P 1'
#
loop_
_entity.id
_entity.type
_entity.pdbx_description
1 polymer ?
#
loop_
_entity_poly.entity_id
_entity_poly.type
_entity_poly.pdbx_seq_one_letter_code
_entity_poly.pdbx_strand_id
1 'polypeptide(L)'
;MKPPNECSACGICCDLYGFTLAAEAEDVERWQAEGRGDLLAMVGEDGLLWLNPSTGEHLDHCPHLGRVKNGGSLRALCSIHDTKPLICRGYPTELHGRKCVGGCTFIP
;
A
#
# COMPACT_ATOMS: atom_id res chain seq x y z
N MET A 1 -19.85 13.96 -4.58
CA MET A 1 -19.87 12.66 -3.89
C MET A 1 -18.80 11.78 -4.54
N LYS A 2 -17.98 11.05 -3.77
CA LYS A 2 -16.95 10.17 -4.36
C LYS A 2 -17.61 8.96 -5.02
N PRO A 3 -17.16 8.50 -6.20
CA PRO A 3 -17.71 7.31 -6.82
C PRO A 3 -17.53 6.09 -5.90
N PRO A 4 -18.52 5.19 -5.83
CA PRO A 4 -18.39 3.95 -5.08
C PRO A 4 -17.31 3.07 -5.73
N ASN A 5 -16.67 2.22 -4.93
CA ASN A 5 -15.65 1.26 -5.39
C ASN A 5 -14.37 1.86 -5.98
N GLU A 6 -14.13 3.16 -5.81
CA GLU A 6 -12.94 3.81 -6.34
C GLU A 6 -12.09 4.46 -5.25
N CYS A 7 -10.78 4.17 -5.27
CA CYS A 7 -9.82 4.92 -4.49
C CYS A 7 -9.69 6.34 -5.05
N SER A 8 -9.95 7.36 -4.23
CA SER A 8 -9.82 8.76 -4.69
C SER A 8 -8.37 9.23 -4.87
N ALA A 9 -7.38 8.36 -4.67
CA ALA A 9 -5.95 8.67 -4.72
C ALA A 9 -5.57 9.85 -3.82
N CYS A 10 -6.12 9.93 -2.60
CA CYS A 10 -5.81 11.01 -1.65
C CYS A 10 -4.52 10.78 -0.86
N GLY A 11 -4.08 9.53 -0.71
CA GLY A 11 -2.88 9.16 0.03
C GLY A 11 -3.09 8.90 1.53
N ILE A 12 -4.19 9.40 2.12
CA ILE A 12 -4.41 9.38 3.59
C ILE A 12 -4.20 7.99 4.21
N CYS A 13 -4.76 6.93 3.62
CA CYS A 13 -4.61 5.58 4.16
C CYS A 13 -3.17 5.06 4.02
N CYS A 14 -2.45 5.45 2.96
CA CYS A 14 -1.06 5.10 2.75
C CYS A 14 -0.13 5.85 3.71
N ASP A 15 -0.43 7.13 4.00
CA ASP A 15 0.34 7.92 4.98
C ASP A 15 0.20 7.36 6.39
N LEU A 16 -1.02 6.96 6.78
CA LEU A 16 -1.31 6.51 8.13
C LEU A 16 -0.88 5.06 8.40
N TYR A 17 -1.06 4.18 7.43
CA TYR A 17 -0.92 2.73 7.66
C TYR A 17 0.04 2.05 6.70
N GLY A 18 0.54 2.75 5.67
CA GLY A 18 1.29 2.12 4.60
C GLY A 18 2.62 1.49 5.03
N PHE A 19 3.12 1.78 6.22
CA PHE A 19 4.39 1.31 6.78
C PHE A 19 4.23 0.40 8.01
N THR A 20 2.99 0.06 8.37
CA THR A 20 2.69 -0.81 9.53
C THR A 20 2.09 -2.14 9.07
N LEU A 21 2.43 -2.57 7.85
CA LEU A 21 1.80 -3.70 7.16
C LEU A 21 2.73 -4.90 7.21
N ALA A 22 2.16 -6.10 7.11
CA ALA A 22 2.91 -7.32 6.89
C ALA A 22 2.69 -7.80 5.45
N ALA A 23 3.70 -8.48 4.88
CA ALA A 23 3.52 -9.24 3.65
C ALA A 23 2.79 -10.55 3.94
N GLU A 24 1.88 -10.93 3.06
CA GLU A 24 1.33 -12.29 3.05
C GLU A 24 2.30 -13.23 2.32
N ALA A 25 2.22 -14.54 2.56
CA ALA A 25 3.08 -15.51 1.89
C ALA A 25 2.93 -15.41 0.36
N GLU A 26 1.70 -15.21 -0.09
CA GLU A 26 1.32 -15.00 -1.48
C GLU A 26 1.88 -13.71 -2.08
N ASP A 27 2.18 -12.68 -1.27
CA ASP A 27 2.91 -11.50 -1.74
C ASP A 27 4.37 -11.87 -2.04
N VAL A 28 5.02 -12.60 -1.13
CA VAL A 28 6.40 -13.04 -1.27
C VAL A 28 6.56 -13.97 -2.48
N GLU A 29 5.71 -14.98 -2.60
CA GLU A 29 5.70 -15.91 -3.74
C GLU A 29 5.51 -15.18 -5.07
N ARG A 30 4.56 -14.22 -5.12
CA ARG A 30 4.33 -13.41 -6.32
C ARG A 30 5.54 -12.55 -6.65
N TRP A 31 6.12 -11.85 -5.69
CA TRP A 31 7.29 -11.00 -5.93
C TRP A 31 8.52 -11.81 -6.35
N GLN A 32 8.69 -13.04 -5.86
CA GLN A 32 9.70 -13.98 -6.35
C GLN A 32 9.46 -14.33 -7.82
N ALA A 33 8.23 -14.71 -8.18
CA ALA A 33 7.87 -15.05 -9.56
C ALA A 33 8.01 -13.86 -10.53
N GLU A 34 7.74 -12.64 -10.05
CA GLU A 34 7.90 -11.39 -10.81
C GLU A 34 9.34 -10.88 -10.87
N GLY A 35 10.28 -11.51 -10.13
CA GLY A 35 11.67 -11.05 -10.05
C GLY A 35 11.85 -9.72 -9.30
N ARG A 36 10.91 -9.37 -8.41
CA ARG A 36 10.90 -8.14 -7.60
C ARG A 36 11.81 -8.25 -6.38
N GLY A 37 13.10 -8.48 -6.63
CA GLY A 37 14.13 -8.52 -5.59
C GLY A 37 14.21 -7.23 -4.77
N ASP A 38 13.82 -6.10 -5.36
CA ASP A 38 13.70 -4.81 -4.70
C ASP A 38 12.62 -4.80 -3.60
N LEU A 39 11.50 -5.51 -3.78
CA LEU A 39 10.45 -5.64 -2.76
C LEU A 39 10.80 -6.71 -1.74
N LEU A 40 11.34 -7.84 -2.19
CA LEU A 40 11.76 -8.93 -1.31
C LEU A 40 12.82 -8.48 -0.30
N ALA A 41 13.75 -7.61 -0.70
CA ALA A 41 14.75 -7.05 0.19
C ALA A 41 14.17 -6.11 1.27
N MET A 42 12.91 -5.69 1.13
CA MET A 42 12.23 -4.81 2.08
C MET A 42 11.24 -5.56 2.99
N VAL A 43 11.24 -6.90 2.96
CA VAL A 43 10.47 -7.74 3.89
C VAL A 43 11.36 -8.09 5.08
N GLY A 44 10.97 -7.67 6.28
CA GLY A 44 11.67 -8.05 7.50
C GLY A 44 11.54 -9.54 7.82
N GLU A 45 12.44 -10.09 8.64
CA GLU A 45 12.34 -11.47 9.14
C GLU A 45 11.06 -11.70 9.97
N ASP A 46 10.49 -10.63 10.52
CA ASP A 46 9.20 -10.58 11.21
C ASP A 46 7.99 -10.53 10.26
N GLY A 47 8.23 -10.51 8.94
CA GLY A 47 7.22 -10.37 7.90
C GLY A 47 6.70 -8.94 7.71
N LEU A 48 7.19 -7.97 8.49
CA LEU A 48 6.76 -6.58 8.38
C LEU A 48 7.39 -5.91 7.14
N LEU A 49 6.59 -5.03 6.57
CA LEU A 49 6.95 -4.10 5.51
C LEU A 49 7.06 -2.71 6.16
N TRP A 50 8.06 -1.87 5.92
CA TRP A 50 9.10 -1.90 4.89
C TRP A 50 10.46 -1.77 5.57
N LEU A 51 11.31 -2.78 5.43
CA LEU A 51 12.66 -2.76 5.94
C LEU A 51 13.56 -1.92 5.03
N ASN A 52 14.43 -1.10 5.60
CA ASN A 52 15.57 -0.55 4.89
C ASN A 52 16.67 -1.63 4.78
N PRO A 53 16.98 -2.15 3.59
CA PRO A 53 17.94 -3.25 3.45
C PRO A 53 19.38 -2.84 3.79
N SER A 54 19.68 -1.54 3.84
CA SER A 54 21.02 -1.05 4.19
C SER A 54 21.24 -0.93 5.69
N THR A 55 20.18 -0.66 6.47
CA THR A 55 20.27 -0.44 7.92
C THR A 55 19.63 -1.55 8.75
N GLY A 56 18.72 -2.34 8.16
CA GLY A 56 17.92 -3.33 8.87
C GLY A 56 16.82 -2.72 9.74
N GLU A 57 16.50 -1.43 9.57
CA GLU A 57 15.46 -0.75 10.33
C GLU A 57 14.17 -0.61 9.51
N HIS A 58 13.02 -0.71 10.17
CA HIS A 58 11.73 -0.45 9.54
C HIS A 58 11.55 1.03 9.25
N LEU A 59 11.06 1.34 8.05
CA LEU A 59 10.71 2.69 7.65
C LEU A 59 9.45 3.17 8.39
N ASP A 60 9.39 4.47 8.66
CA ASP A 60 8.24 5.16 9.27
C ASP A 60 7.23 5.67 8.23
N HIS A 61 7.41 5.31 6.96
CA HIS A 61 6.56 5.70 5.84
C HIS A 61 6.59 4.64 4.73
N CYS A 62 5.58 4.67 3.85
CA CYS A 62 5.56 3.79 2.68
C CYS A 62 6.53 4.32 1.60
N PRO A 63 7.58 3.58 1.23
CA PRO A 63 8.58 4.02 0.24
C PRO A 63 8.00 4.10 -1.18
N HIS A 64 6.87 3.45 -1.43
CA HIS A 64 6.22 3.43 -2.73
C HIS A 64 5.15 4.51 -2.91
N LEU A 65 4.94 5.38 -1.91
CA LEU A 65 3.97 6.47 -2.00
C LEU A 65 4.61 7.71 -2.64
N GLY A 66 4.24 7.98 -3.89
CA GLY A 66 4.54 9.22 -4.59
C GLY A 66 3.34 10.17 -4.66
N ARG A 67 3.57 11.42 -5.07
CA ARG A 67 2.51 12.41 -5.28
C ARG A 67 2.73 13.22 -6.55
N VAL A 68 1.66 13.44 -7.31
CA VAL A 68 1.67 14.22 -8.56
C VAL A 68 0.60 15.30 -8.52
N LYS A 69 0.91 16.48 -9.09
CA LYS A 69 -0.08 17.54 -9.28
C LYS A 69 -0.93 17.23 -10.51
N ASN A 70 -2.25 17.26 -10.36
CA ASN A 70 -3.20 17.11 -11.46
C ASN A 70 -4.33 18.12 -11.26
N GLY A 71 -4.46 19.08 -12.19
CA GLY A 71 -5.56 20.07 -12.17
C GLY A 71 -5.65 20.89 -10.88
N GLY A 72 -4.52 21.25 -10.26
CA GLY A 72 -4.48 21.98 -9.00
C GLY A 72 -4.67 21.13 -7.73
N SER A 73 -4.93 19.83 -7.85
CA SER A 73 -5.03 18.90 -6.73
C SER A 73 -3.82 17.95 -6.68
N LEU A 74 -3.38 17.59 -5.47
CA LEU A 74 -2.31 16.61 -5.27
C LEU A 74 -2.89 15.20 -5.22
N ARG A 75 -2.45 14.30 -6.10
CA ARG A 75 -2.89 12.91 -6.12
C ARG A 75 -1.76 11.99 -5.70
N ALA A 76 -2.09 11.01 -4.85
CA ALA A 76 -1.18 9.95 -4.46
C ALA A 76 -1.05 8.91 -5.57
N LEU A 77 0.16 8.47 -5.82
CA LEU A 77 0.50 7.40 -6.75
C LEU A 77 1.28 6.34 -5.98
N CYS A 78 0.98 5.07 -6.22
CA CYS A 78 1.79 3.99 -5.70
C CYS A 78 2.67 3.45 -6.83
N SER A 79 3.99 3.47 -6.64
CA SER A 79 4.94 3.02 -7.68
C SER A 79 4.86 1.51 -7.97
N ILE A 80 4.26 0.73 -7.07
CA ILE A 80 4.04 -0.72 -7.23
C ILE A 80 2.57 -1.08 -7.41
N HIS A 81 1.75 -0.18 -7.97
CA HIS A 81 0.30 -0.32 -8.03
C HIS A 81 -0.18 -1.73 -8.42
N ASP A 82 0.42 -2.31 -9.47
CA ASP A 82 -0.01 -3.58 -10.03
C ASP A 82 0.35 -4.80 -9.17
N THR A 83 1.39 -4.68 -8.33
CA THR A 83 1.90 -5.74 -7.45
C THR A 83 1.97 -5.32 -5.99
N LYS A 84 1.07 -4.41 -5.58
CA LYS A 84 0.90 -4.05 -4.17
C LYS A 84 0.69 -5.28 -3.30
N PRO A 85 1.10 -5.22 -2.01
CA PRO A 85 0.73 -6.23 -1.03
C PRO A 85 -0.78 -6.50 -1.02
N LEU A 86 -1.18 -7.74 -0.74
CA LEU A 86 -2.59 -8.14 -0.71
C LEU A 86 -3.39 -7.31 0.28
N ILE A 87 -2.85 -7.04 1.47
CA ILE A 87 -3.46 -6.14 2.46
C ILE A 87 -3.73 -4.73 1.91
N CYS A 88 -2.86 -4.19 1.05
CA CYS A 88 -3.09 -2.91 0.37
C CYS A 88 -4.22 -3.01 -0.67
N ARG A 89 -4.30 -4.13 -1.39
CA ARG A 89 -5.30 -4.37 -2.45
C ARG A 89 -6.70 -4.62 -1.87
N GLY A 90 -6.77 -5.35 -0.75
CA GLY A 90 -8.02 -5.71 -0.09
C GLY A 90 -8.62 -4.60 0.77
N TYR A 91 -7.88 -3.52 1.03
CA TYR A 91 -8.37 -2.41 1.84
C TYR A 91 -9.33 -1.48 1.05
N PRO A 92 -10.46 -1.05 1.67
CA PRO A 92 -10.96 -1.40 2.99
C PRO A 92 -11.76 -2.72 2.98
N THR A 93 -11.58 -3.51 4.05
CA THR A 93 -12.29 -4.79 4.25
C THR A 93 -13.64 -4.61 4.95
N GLU A 94 -14.36 -5.71 5.19
CA GLU A 94 -15.63 -5.72 5.94
C GLU A 94 -15.48 -5.21 7.38
N LEU A 95 -14.34 -5.46 8.02
CA LEU A 95 -14.01 -4.94 9.35
C LEU A 95 -14.01 -3.41 9.39
N HIS A 96 -13.75 -2.76 8.26
CA HIS A 96 -13.79 -1.31 8.12
C HIS A 96 -15.18 -0.78 7.72
N GLY A 97 -16.21 -1.64 7.70
CA GLY A 97 -17.52 -1.31 7.11
C GLY A 97 -17.42 -0.93 5.63
N ARG A 98 -16.39 -1.45 4.94
CA ARG A 98 -16.02 -1.09 3.57
C ARG A 98 -15.91 0.41 3.31
N LYS A 99 -15.46 1.17 4.31
CA LYS A 99 -15.18 2.60 4.20
C LYS A 99 -13.69 2.85 4.47
N CYS A 100 -13.04 3.58 3.57
CA CYS A 100 -11.65 3.99 3.80
C CYS A 100 -11.58 5.26 4.65
N VAL A 101 -10.41 5.56 5.24
CA VAL A 101 -10.21 6.81 6.01
C VAL A 101 -10.50 8.05 5.20
N GLY A 102 -10.17 8.03 3.90
CA GLY A 102 -10.49 9.12 2.97
C GLY A 102 -11.98 9.30 2.67
N GLY A 103 -12.86 8.47 3.23
CA GLY A 103 -14.31 8.58 3.12
C GLY A 103 -14.94 7.94 1.88
N CYS A 104 -14.18 7.24 1.04
CA CYS A 104 -14.75 6.41 -0.03
C CYS A 104 -15.45 5.17 0.56
N THR A 105 -16.48 4.68 -0.12
CA THR A 105 -17.22 3.47 0.23
C THR A 105 -17.08 2.44 -0.89
N PHE A 106 -16.92 1.18 -0.51
CA PHE A 106 -16.73 0.05 -1.41
C PHE A 106 -17.88 -0.94 -1.21
N ILE A 107 -18.69 -1.17 -2.24
CA ILE A 107 -19.91 -1.96 -2.24
C ILE A 107 -19.63 -3.24 -3.06
N PRO A 108 -20.09 -4.43 -2.60
CA PRO A 108 -19.96 -5.66 -3.37
C PRO A 108 -20.58 -5.58 -4.76
#